data_AF-A0A9Q8XJ63-F1
#
_entry.id   AF-A0A9Q8XJ63-F1
#
_cell.length_a   1.000
_cell.length_b   1.000
_cell.length_c   1.000
_cell.angle_alpha   90.00
_cell.angle_beta   90.00
_cell.angle_gamma   90.00
#
_symmetry.space_group_name_H-M   'P 1'
#
loop_
_entity.id
_entity.type
_entity.pdbx_description
1 polymer ?
#
loop_
_entity_poly.entity_id
_entity_poly.type
_entity_poly.pdbx_seq_one_letter_code
_entity_poly.pdbx_strand_id
1 'polypeptide(L)'
;MATEYRSFFNIGLYDPAHFDRWPYGSNEYDSALYLSAKKRKCGWGKAAEFNSIDEARAFFNDWKNSSKLKMHIIEFKKYVEVPEPTYPEDHPHSLLKRIHQGEKYNVWVTAELWFKGQISTHYVSKQTLRRHRDILINYGIDIAKEPEQIYEPPKMKRDDVWHTASPKLKALD
;
A
#
# COMPACT_ATOMS: atom_id res chain seq x y z
N MET A 1 -1.57 -11.61 5.66
CA MET A 1 -0.83 -10.83 4.64
C MET A 1 -1.15 -9.36 4.89
N ALA A 2 -0.14 -8.50 5.04
CA ALA A 2 -0.38 -7.07 5.13
C ALA A 2 -0.53 -6.47 3.72
N THR A 3 -1.21 -5.33 3.61
CA THR A 3 -1.35 -4.60 2.35
C THR A 3 -0.64 -3.27 2.44
N GLU A 4 0.18 -2.96 1.42
CA GLU A 4 0.82 -1.66 1.27
C GLU A 4 0.31 -0.97 0.02
N TYR A 5 0.08 0.34 0.11
CA TYR A 5 -0.32 1.16 -1.03
C TYR A 5 0.93 1.79 -1.63
N ARG A 6 1.37 1.27 -2.78
CA ARG A 6 2.64 1.66 -3.41
C ARG A 6 2.40 2.28 -4.78
N SER A 7 3.31 3.19 -5.15
CA SER A 7 3.36 3.82 -6.46
C SER A 7 4.08 2.91 -7.46
N PHE A 8 3.55 2.90 -8.67
CA PHE A 8 4.07 2.19 -9.83
C PHE A 8 4.04 3.12 -11.03
N PHE A 9 4.85 2.80 -12.04
CA PHE A 9 5.05 3.67 -13.20
C PHE A 9 4.84 2.89 -14.48
N ASN A 10 4.09 3.48 -15.41
CA ASN A 10 3.95 3.01 -16.78
C ASN A 10 4.58 4.01 -17.75
N ILE A 11 4.92 3.56 -18.96
CA ILE A 11 5.46 4.40 -20.03
C ILE A 11 4.36 4.68 -21.05
N GLY A 12 3.78 5.87 -21.00
CA GLY A 12 2.93 6.42 -22.07
C GLY A 12 3.77 6.89 -23.25
N LEU A 13 3.29 6.65 -24.47
CA LEU A 13 3.95 7.00 -25.73
C LEU A 13 3.18 8.12 -26.42
N TYR A 14 3.89 9.19 -26.82
CA TYR A 14 3.31 10.22 -27.67
C TYR A 14 3.14 9.69 -29.10
N ASP A 15 1.91 9.76 -29.62
CA ASP A 15 1.63 9.53 -31.03
C ASP A 15 0.75 10.67 -31.56
N PRO A 16 1.31 11.62 -32.33
CA PRO A 16 0.55 12.78 -32.83
C PRO A 16 -0.57 12.39 -33.80
N ALA A 17 -0.57 11.16 -34.33
CA ALA A 17 -1.70 10.68 -35.13
C ALA A 17 -2.94 10.34 -34.28
N HIS A 18 -2.77 10.21 -32.96
CA HIS A 18 -3.83 9.77 -32.05
C HIS A 18 -4.22 10.84 -31.03
N PHE A 19 -3.40 11.88 -30.84
CA PHE A 19 -3.60 12.87 -29.80
C PHE A 19 -3.14 14.27 -30.22
N ASP A 20 -4.00 15.26 -30.01
CA ASP A 20 -3.76 16.66 -30.38
C ASP A 20 -2.86 17.40 -29.39
N ARG A 21 -2.61 16.83 -28.21
CA ARG A 21 -1.87 17.47 -27.12
C ARG A 21 -0.88 16.54 -26.43
N TRP A 22 0.16 17.15 -25.89
CA TRP A 22 1.19 16.50 -25.09
C TRP A 22 1.52 17.33 -23.85
N PRO A 23 1.63 16.73 -22.64
CA PRO A 23 1.29 15.35 -22.29
C PRO A 23 -0.23 15.10 -22.32
N TYR A 24 -0.64 13.83 -22.40
CA TYR A 24 -2.06 13.45 -22.25
C TYR A 24 -2.57 13.77 -20.85
N GLY A 25 -3.81 14.22 -20.74
CA GLY A 25 -4.47 14.43 -19.46
C GLY A 25 -4.89 13.12 -18.81
N SER A 26 -5.21 13.16 -17.51
CA SER A 26 -5.71 11.99 -16.74
C SER A 26 -6.92 11.31 -17.40
N ASN A 27 -7.76 12.09 -18.06
CA ASN A 27 -8.99 11.61 -18.70
C ASN A 27 -8.73 10.84 -20.01
N GLU A 28 -7.48 10.83 -20.50
CA GLU A 28 -7.06 10.17 -21.74
C GLU A 28 -6.27 8.89 -21.44
N TYR A 29 -6.09 8.52 -20.16
CA TYR A 29 -5.25 7.38 -19.79
C TYR A 29 -5.76 6.04 -20.31
N ASP A 30 -7.08 5.85 -20.39
CA ASP A 30 -7.69 4.62 -20.89
C ASP A 30 -7.54 4.44 -22.40
N SER A 31 -7.48 5.54 -23.16
CA SER A 31 -7.32 5.55 -24.62
C SER A 31 -5.87 5.78 -25.06
N ALA A 32 -4.98 6.15 -24.15
CA ALA A 32 -3.57 6.39 -24.41
C ALA A 32 -2.81 5.14 -24.88
N LEU A 33 -1.71 5.39 -25.60
CA LEU A 33 -0.76 4.36 -26.02
C LEU A 33 0.34 4.20 -24.97
N TYR A 34 0.64 2.96 -24.63
CA TYR A 34 1.64 2.56 -23.65
C TYR A 34 2.68 1.62 -24.24
N LEU A 35 3.82 1.52 -23.59
CA LEU A 35 4.85 0.53 -23.90
C LEU A 35 4.68 -0.72 -23.03
N SER A 36 4.49 -1.87 -23.67
CA SER A 36 4.45 -3.18 -22.99
C SER A 36 5.85 -3.70 -22.64
N ALA A 37 5.92 -4.71 -21.77
CA ALA A 37 7.17 -5.37 -21.38
C ALA A 37 7.92 -6.01 -22.57
N LYS A 38 7.19 -6.31 -23.66
CA LYS A 38 7.76 -6.83 -24.92
C LYS A 38 8.17 -5.72 -25.91
N LYS A 39 8.24 -4.46 -25.44
CA LYS A 39 8.57 -3.27 -26.24
C LYS A 39 7.66 -3.08 -27.46
N ARG A 40 6.35 -3.32 -27.28
CA ARG A 40 5.30 -3.07 -28.28
C ARG A 40 4.30 -2.02 -27.78
N LYS A 41 3.75 -1.22 -28.69
CA LYS A 41 2.62 -0.32 -28.41
C LYS A 41 1.42 -1.14 -27.91
N CYS A 42 0.76 -0.69 -26.85
CA CYS A 42 -0.38 -1.36 -26.23
C CYS A 42 -1.28 -0.37 -25.47
N GLY A 43 -2.43 -0.82 -24.96
CA GLY A 43 -3.25 -0.05 -24.02
C GLY A 43 -2.85 -0.29 -22.55
N TRP A 44 -3.45 0.47 -21.62
CA TRP A 44 -3.09 0.49 -20.19
C TRP A 44 -2.92 -0.89 -19.57
N GLY A 45 -3.92 -1.78 -19.72
CA GLY A 45 -3.93 -3.10 -19.06
C GLY A 45 -2.82 -4.07 -19.49
N LYS A 46 -2.01 -3.72 -20.50
CA LYS A 46 -0.85 -4.50 -20.96
C LYS A 46 0.47 -3.74 -20.87
N ALA A 47 0.45 -2.54 -20.29
CA ALA A 47 1.63 -1.72 -20.11
C ALA A 47 2.64 -2.41 -19.20
N ALA A 48 3.93 -2.15 -19.44
CA ALA A 48 4.97 -2.53 -18.48
C ALA A 48 4.86 -1.64 -17.24
N GLU A 49 4.88 -2.28 -16.07
CA GLU A 49 4.87 -1.61 -14.78
C GLU A 49 6.28 -1.61 -14.18
N PHE A 50 6.67 -0.48 -13.59
CA PHE A 50 7.99 -0.29 -12.98
C PHE A 50 7.84 0.21 -11.54
N ASN A 51 8.83 -0.09 -10.70
CA ASN A 51 8.83 0.34 -9.28
C ASN A 51 9.45 1.73 -9.11
N SER A 52 10.09 2.27 -10.14
CA SER A 52 10.65 3.62 -10.12
C SER A 52 10.57 4.29 -11.49
N ILE A 53 10.62 5.62 -11.49
CA ILE A 53 10.75 6.43 -12.71
C ILE A 53 12.02 6.06 -13.47
N ASP A 54 13.13 5.84 -12.77
CA ASP A 54 14.43 5.60 -13.40
C ASP A 54 14.47 4.25 -14.14
N GLU A 55 13.84 3.21 -13.57
CA GLU A 55 13.62 1.92 -14.27
C GLU A 55 12.82 2.12 -15.55
N ALA A 56 11.70 2.86 -15.48
CA ALA A 56 10.86 3.13 -16.65
C ALA A 56 11.63 3.92 -17.73
N ARG A 57 12.44 4.92 -17.34
CA ARG A 57 13.28 5.69 -18.29
C ARG A 57 14.33 4.83 -18.96
N ALA A 58 15.06 4.03 -18.17
CA ALA A 58 16.09 3.14 -18.69
C ALA A 58 15.49 2.14 -19.69
N PHE A 59 14.32 1.56 -19.34
CA PHE A 59 13.61 0.63 -20.21
C PHE A 59 13.19 1.25 -21.55
N PHE A 60 12.69 2.50 -21.52
CA PHE A 60 12.37 3.23 -22.74
C PHE A 60 13.61 3.52 -23.59
N ASN A 61 14.68 4.03 -22.98
CA ASN A 61 15.89 4.42 -23.71
C ASN A 61 16.60 3.24 -24.38
N ASP A 62 16.56 2.05 -23.77
CA ASP A 62 17.07 0.80 -24.33
C ASP A 62 16.22 0.24 -25.50
N TRP A 63 15.05 0.83 -25.78
CA TRP A 63 14.25 0.43 -26.92
C TRP A 63 14.75 1.07 -28.22
N LYS A 64 15.05 0.25 -29.25
CA LYS A 64 15.56 0.71 -30.56
C LYS A 64 14.75 1.84 -31.22
N ASN A 65 13.43 1.89 -30.99
CA ASN A 65 12.55 2.91 -31.58
C ASN A 65 12.34 4.14 -30.70
N SER A 66 13.00 4.22 -29.54
CA SER A 66 12.82 5.30 -28.56
C SER A 66 13.11 6.68 -29.15
N SER A 67 14.13 6.80 -30.00
CA SER A 67 14.53 8.06 -30.65
C SER A 67 13.46 8.68 -31.56
N LYS A 68 12.46 7.90 -31.97
CA LYS A 68 11.38 8.34 -32.86
C LYS A 68 10.11 8.74 -32.12
N LEU A 69 10.07 8.56 -30.80
CA LEU A 69 8.87 8.74 -29.98
C LEU A 69 9.18 9.59 -28.75
N LYS A 70 8.18 10.31 -28.24
CA LYS A 70 8.26 10.94 -26.92
C LYS A 70 7.63 10.02 -25.88
N MET A 71 8.18 9.97 -24.68
CA MET A 71 7.61 9.22 -23.56
C MET A 71 7.11 10.13 -22.44
N HIS A 72 6.04 9.70 -21.78
CA HIS A 72 5.51 10.29 -20.56
C HIS A 72 5.38 9.18 -19.54
N ILE A 73 5.96 9.37 -18.36
CA ILE A 73 5.90 8.38 -17.30
C ILE A 73 4.66 8.69 -16.47
N ILE A 74 3.77 7.71 -16.38
CA ILE A 74 2.50 7.86 -15.68
C ILE A 74 2.59 7.08 -14.37
N GLU A 75 2.41 7.79 -13.26
CA GLU A 75 2.30 7.21 -11.93
C GLU A 75 0.88 6.65 -11.73
N PHE A 76 0.78 5.46 -11.16
CA PHE A 76 -0.45 4.89 -10.64
C PHE A 76 -0.17 4.17 -9.33
N LYS A 77 -1.18 4.06 -8.47
CA LYS A 77 -1.03 3.45 -7.15
C LYS A 77 -1.91 2.21 -7.03
N LYS A 78 -1.36 1.13 -6.50
CA LYS A 78 -2.10 -0.11 -6.23
C LYS A 78 -1.71 -0.72 -4.89
N TYR A 79 -2.63 -1.50 -4.34
CA TYR A 79 -2.37 -2.32 -3.17
C TYR A 79 -1.52 -3.52 -3.58
N VAL A 80 -0.46 -3.78 -2.83
CA VAL A 80 0.35 -4.99 -2.95
C VAL A 80 0.35 -5.77 -1.65
N GLU A 81 0.32 -7.09 -1.77
CA GLU A 81 0.49 -7.98 -0.63
C GLU A 81 1.96 -7.99 -0.21
N VAL A 82 2.20 -7.75 1.07
CA VAL A 82 3.51 -7.85 1.69
C VAL A 82 3.47 -8.87 2.84
N PRO A 83 4.60 -9.53 3.14
CA PRO A 83 4.70 -10.37 4.32
C PRO A 83 4.27 -9.60 5.57
N GLU A 84 3.53 -10.25 6.47
CA GLU A 84 3.24 -9.66 7.77
C GLU A 84 4.56 -9.37 8.49
N PRO A 85 4.70 -8.21 9.15
CA PRO A 85 5.86 -7.96 9.99
C PRO A 85 5.96 -9.07 11.05
N THR A 86 7.16 -9.60 11.27
CA THR A 86 7.40 -10.53 12.38
C THR A 86 7.50 -9.74 13.67
N TYR A 87 6.56 -9.97 14.58
CA TYR A 87 6.55 -9.35 15.91
C TYR A 87 7.10 -10.34 16.95
N PRO A 88 7.78 -9.86 18.02
CA PRO A 88 8.11 -10.67 19.19
C PRO A 88 6.88 -11.35 19.80
N GLU A 89 7.06 -12.47 20.52
CA GLU A 89 5.95 -13.26 21.11
C GLU A 89 5.15 -12.48 22.16
N ASP A 90 5.81 -11.61 22.90
CA ASP A 90 5.27 -10.71 23.92
C ASP A 90 4.65 -9.43 23.35
N HIS A 91 4.87 -9.16 22.06
CA HIS A 91 4.31 -7.98 21.42
C HIS A 91 2.77 -8.06 21.34
N PRO A 92 2.04 -6.95 21.55
CA PRO A 92 0.57 -6.92 21.50
C PRO A 92 -0.03 -7.60 20.27
N HIS A 93 0.58 -7.45 19.10
CA HIS A 93 0.12 -8.10 17.86
C HIS A 93 0.16 -9.64 17.93
N SER A 94 1.24 -10.22 18.45
CA SER A 94 1.40 -11.66 18.59
C SER A 94 0.43 -12.23 19.62
N LEU A 95 0.23 -11.51 20.73
CA LEU A 95 -0.76 -11.85 21.75
C LEU A 95 -2.19 -11.82 21.18
N LEU A 96 -2.56 -10.77 20.45
CA LEU A 96 -3.86 -10.67 19.78
C LEU A 96 -4.09 -11.80 18.79
N LYS A 97 -3.08 -12.14 17.99
CA LYS A 97 -3.12 -13.25 17.02
C LYS A 97 -3.36 -14.59 17.72
N ARG A 98 -2.65 -14.85 18.82
CA ARG A 98 -2.85 -16.05 19.65
C ARG A 98 -4.25 -16.12 20.27
N ILE A 99 -4.74 -15.03 20.86
CA ILE A 99 -6.09 -14.98 21.45
C ILE A 99 -7.14 -15.23 20.36
N HIS A 100 -7.00 -14.61 19.19
CA HIS A 100 -7.92 -14.79 18.07
C HIS A 100 -7.98 -16.23 17.56
N GLN A 101 -6.84 -16.94 17.57
CA GLN A 101 -6.76 -18.34 17.14
C GLN A 101 -7.21 -19.32 18.23
N GLY A 102 -6.96 -19.02 19.51
CA GLY A 102 -7.21 -19.92 20.63
C GLY A 102 -8.62 -19.80 21.24
N GLU A 103 -9.24 -18.62 21.18
CA GLU A 103 -10.49 -18.36 21.88
C GLU A 103 -11.69 -18.27 20.93
N LYS A 104 -12.77 -18.98 21.25
CA LYS A 104 -14.02 -18.97 20.46
C LYS A 104 -14.82 -17.67 20.59
N TYR A 105 -14.62 -16.93 21.67
CA TYR A 105 -15.38 -15.72 21.98
C TYR A 105 -14.64 -14.47 21.51
N ASN A 106 -15.34 -13.35 21.35
CA ASN A 106 -14.77 -12.05 20.94
C ASN A 106 -13.85 -11.40 22.01
N VAL A 107 -13.18 -12.21 22.83
CA VAL A 107 -12.19 -11.81 23.84
C VAL A 107 -11.05 -11.01 23.18
N TRP A 108 -10.70 -11.36 21.95
CA TRP A 108 -9.69 -10.64 21.17
C TRP A 108 -10.03 -9.15 20.97
N VAL A 109 -11.32 -8.79 20.81
CA VAL A 109 -11.76 -7.39 20.67
C VAL A 109 -11.52 -6.63 21.98
N THR A 110 -11.77 -7.28 23.11
CA THR A 110 -11.52 -6.68 24.44
C THR A 110 -10.03 -6.44 24.66
N ALA A 111 -9.17 -7.40 24.30
CA ALA A 111 -7.73 -7.21 24.34
C ALA A 111 -7.27 -6.09 23.40
N GLU A 112 -7.83 -6.01 22.19
CA GLU A 112 -7.46 -4.98 21.22
C GLU A 112 -7.79 -3.58 21.74
N LEU A 113 -9.00 -3.38 22.27
CA LEU A 113 -9.41 -2.12 22.87
C LEU A 113 -8.56 -1.77 24.08
N TRP A 114 -8.18 -2.76 24.89
CA TRP A 114 -7.27 -2.55 26.01
C TRP A 114 -5.89 -2.07 25.56
N PHE A 115 -5.26 -2.76 24.59
CA PHE A 115 -3.98 -2.34 24.03
C PHE A 115 -4.01 -0.96 23.35
N LYS A 116 -5.18 -0.51 22.87
CA LYS A 116 -5.38 0.84 22.32
C LYS A 116 -5.67 1.91 23.38
N GLY A 117 -5.76 1.54 24.67
CA GLY A 117 -6.19 2.45 25.74
C GLY A 117 -7.67 2.86 25.65
N GLN A 118 -8.48 2.10 24.91
CA GLN A 118 -9.88 2.38 24.59
C GLN A 118 -10.85 1.38 25.23
N ILE A 119 -10.43 0.65 26.27
CA ILE A 119 -11.29 -0.35 26.92
C ILE A 119 -12.59 0.23 27.48
N SER A 120 -12.59 1.51 27.86
CA SER A 120 -13.77 2.25 28.34
C SER A 120 -14.87 2.39 27.28
N THR A 121 -14.53 2.30 25.99
CA THR A 121 -15.51 2.37 24.89
C THR A 121 -16.09 0.99 24.54
N HIS A 122 -15.71 -0.06 25.25
CA HIS A 122 -16.16 -1.42 24.94
C HIS A 122 -17.60 -1.67 25.41
N TYR A 123 -18.52 -1.85 24.46
CA TYR A 123 -19.94 -2.03 24.73
C TYR A 123 -20.31 -3.50 25.01
N VAL A 124 -20.05 -3.97 26.23
CA VAL A 124 -20.37 -5.32 26.70
C VAL A 124 -20.84 -5.30 28.15
N SER A 125 -21.55 -6.36 28.58
CA SER A 125 -22.02 -6.45 29.98
C SER A 125 -20.86 -6.56 30.97
N LYS A 126 -21.07 -6.13 32.22
CA LYS A 126 -20.08 -6.30 33.30
C LYS A 126 -19.70 -7.78 33.52
N GLN A 127 -20.66 -8.70 33.37
CA GLN A 127 -20.41 -10.13 33.50
C GLN A 127 -19.53 -10.65 32.35
N THR A 128 -19.77 -10.17 31.13
CA THR A 128 -18.94 -10.47 29.95
C THR A 128 -17.52 -9.94 30.13
N LEU A 129 -17.34 -8.71 30.61
CA LEU A 129 -16.01 -8.14 30.88
C LEU A 129 -15.24 -8.94 31.93
N ARG A 130 -15.92 -9.39 33.00
CA ARG A 130 -15.29 -10.26 34.00
C ARG A 130 -14.80 -11.56 33.37
N ARG A 131 -15.67 -12.24 32.60
CA ARG A 131 -15.29 -13.46 31.88
C ARG A 131 -14.13 -13.23 30.92
N HIS A 132 -14.13 -12.13 30.17
CA HIS A 132 -13.04 -11.79 29.26
C HIS A 132 -11.74 -11.52 30.03
N ARG A 133 -11.79 -10.80 31.15
CA ARG A 133 -10.65 -10.59 32.04
C ARG A 133 -10.06 -11.91 32.54
N ASP A 134 -10.89 -12.83 33.00
CA ASP A 134 -10.44 -14.13 33.52
C ASP A 134 -9.69 -14.94 32.44
N ILE A 135 -10.16 -14.86 31.19
CA ILE A 135 -9.49 -15.50 30.05
C ILE A 135 -8.18 -14.77 29.71
N LEU A 136 -8.20 -13.44 29.67
CA LEU A 136 -7.06 -12.61 29.27
C LEU A 136 -5.90 -12.63 30.26
N ILE A 137 -6.16 -12.88 31.54
CA ILE A 137 -5.12 -13.08 32.56
C ILE A 137 -4.18 -14.23 32.17
N ASN A 138 -4.68 -15.29 31.53
CA ASN A 138 -3.84 -16.41 31.05
C ASN A 138 -2.87 -16.00 29.94
N TYR A 139 -3.11 -14.86 29.29
CA TYR A 139 -2.25 -14.25 28.29
C TYR A 139 -1.39 -13.11 28.88
N GLY A 140 -1.40 -12.92 30.21
CA GLY A 140 -0.69 -11.83 30.89
C GLY A 140 -1.39 -10.47 30.80
N ILE A 141 -2.66 -10.42 30.38
CA ILE A 141 -3.40 -9.18 30.14
C ILE A 141 -4.41 -8.96 31.28
N ASP A 142 -4.19 -7.94 32.10
CA ASP A 142 -5.17 -7.49 33.10
C ASP A 142 -5.87 -6.20 32.64
N ILE A 143 -7.08 -6.36 32.10
CA ILE A 143 -7.87 -5.22 31.58
C ILE A 143 -8.34 -4.21 32.65
N ALA A 144 -8.15 -4.52 33.93
CA ALA A 144 -8.41 -3.57 35.02
C ALA A 144 -7.22 -2.63 35.30
N LYS A 145 -6.05 -2.92 34.74
CA LYS A 145 -4.87 -2.07 34.78
C LYS A 145 -4.69 -1.40 33.43
N GLU A 146 -3.91 -0.32 33.38
CA GLU A 146 -3.51 0.27 32.10
C GLU A 146 -2.51 -0.65 31.39
N PRO A 147 -2.53 -0.70 30.05
CA PRO A 147 -1.53 -1.44 29.30
C PRO A 147 -0.14 -0.84 29.49
N GLU A 148 0.85 -1.68 29.76
CA GLU A 148 2.26 -1.27 29.83
C GLU A 148 2.77 -0.76 28.46
N GLN A 149 2.18 -1.27 27.38
CA GLN A 149 2.49 -0.87 26.01
C GLN A 149 1.20 -0.58 25.23
N ILE A 150 1.05 0.68 24.79
CA ILE A 150 -0.03 1.06 23.89
C ILE A 150 0.35 0.65 22.46
N TYR A 151 -0.50 -0.15 21.84
CA TYR A 151 -0.34 -0.58 20.46
C TYR A 151 -1.08 0.37 19.52
N GLU A 152 -0.33 1.09 18.69
CA GLU A 152 -0.88 1.65 17.46
C GLU A 152 -0.76 0.59 16.35
N PRO A 153 -1.86 0.21 15.67
CA PRO A 153 -1.75 -0.65 14.51
C PRO A 153 -0.79 -0.05 13.49
N PRO A 154 -0.01 -0.88 12.77
CA PRO A 154 0.96 -0.39 11.80
C PRO A 154 0.23 0.56 10.84
N LYS A 155 0.61 1.84 10.88
CA LYS A 155 0.05 2.84 9.98
C LYS A 155 0.34 2.37 8.57
N MET A 156 -0.69 2.31 7.73
CA MET A 156 -0.53 2.05 6.31
C MET A 156 0.52 3.02 5.78
N LYS A 157 1.64 2.50 5.28
CA LYS A 157 2.64 3.33 4.59
C LYS A 157 1.98 3.81 3.31
N ARG A 158 1.57 5.08 3.31
CA ARG A 158 1.17 5.79 2.10
C ARG A 158 2.45 6.36 1.49
N ASP A 159 2.65 6.08 0.23
CA ASP A 159 3.66 6.79 -0.53
C ASP A 159 3.13 8.20 -0.83
N ASP A 160 3.59 9.17 -0.05
CA ASP A 160 3.21 10.59 -0.16
C ASP A 160 4.08 11.33 -1.18
N VAL A 161 5.01 10.63 -1.85
CA VAL A 161 5.88 11.23 -2.86
C VAL A 161 5.07 11.51 -4.13
N TRP A 162 5.05 12.78 -4.53
CA TRP A 162 4.45 13.22 -5.79
C TRP A 162 5.50 13.17 -6.89
N HIS A 163 5.29 12.32 -7.89
CA HIS A 163 6.19 12.20 -9.02
C HIS A 163 5.70 13.03 -10.21
N THR A 164 6.00 14.33 -10.22
CA THR A 164 5.71 15.18 -11.39
C THR A 164 6.69 14.85 -12.52
N ALA A 165 6.28 13.98 -13.45
CA ALA A 165 7.08 13.52 -14.57
C ALA A 165 7.12 14.50 -15.77
N SER A 166 7.19 15.81 -15.52
CA SER A 166 7.57 16.73 -16.60
C SER A 166 9.08 16.66 -16.81
N PRO A 167 9.58 16.28 -18.00
CA PRO A 167 11.01 16.26 -18.24
C PRO A 167 11.56 17.68 -18.13
N LYS A 168 12.60 17.88 -17.31
CA LYS A 168 13.49 19.04 -17.47
C LYS A 168 14.22 18.83 -18.79
N LEU A 169 13.69 19.40 -19.87
CA LEU A 169 14.41 19.52 -21.13
C LEU A 169 15.68 20.31 -20.85
N LYS A 170 16.85 19.75 -21.17
CA LYS A 170 18.06 20.57 -21.33
C LYS A 170 17.75 21.57 -22.44
N ALA A 171 17.89 22.86 -22.15
CA ALA A 171 17.98 23.87 -23.19
C ALA A 171 19.12 23.43 -24.12
N LEU A 172 18.80 23.29 -25.41
CA LEU A 172 19.81 23.19 -26.45
C LEU A 172 20.24 24.64 -26.71
N ASP A 173 21.47 24.98 -26.30
CA ASP A 173 22.20 26.14 -26.83
C ASP A 173 22.61 25.88 -28.28
#